data_AF-A0AAD9T9C1-F1
#
_entry.id   AF-A0AAD9T9C1-F1
#
_cell.length_a   1.000
_cell.length_b   1.000
_cell.length_c   1.000
_cell.angle_alpha   90.00
_cell.angle_beta   90.00
_cell.angle_gamma   90.00
#
_symmetry.space_group_name_H-M   'P 1'
#
loop_
_entity.id
_entity.type
_entity.pdbx_description
1 polymer ?
#
loop_
_entity_poly.entity_id
_entity_poly.type
_entity_poly.pdbx_seq_one_letter_code
_entity_poly.pdbx_strand_id
1 'polypeptide(L)'
;NSVDKYESGVFQAGGYKWKLVLYPNGNKSKNVEEHVSLYLSIVETSSLPSGWGVHALVRFFLRDQDKDNDLIIQDAMRKEWHFHRTKLERGFDQFIPLKTLKDAQNGYLADDTCVFGAEISVTPEESTGQGENLLMVKDAISQKHMWKIDNFSNLDEKFYDSK
;
A
#
# COMPACT_ATOMS: atom_id res chain seq x y z
N ASN A 1 9.54 -6.58 23.87
CA ASN A 1 9.65 -6.93 22.44
C ASN A 1 8.35 -6.60 21.72
N SER A 2 8.13 -5.35 21.31
CA SER A 2 7.00 -5.03 20.43
C SER A 2 7.49 -5.15 18.99
N VAL A 3 7.02 -6.14 18.25
CA VAL A 3 7.24 -6.19 16.81
C VAL A 3 6.41 -5.08 16.19
N ASP A 4 7.07 -4.20 15.45
CA ASP A 4 6.42 -3.03 14.83
C ASP A 4 5.61 -3.42 13.59
N LYS A 5 5.98 -4.51 12.90
CA LYS A 5 5.40 -4.96 11.63
C LYS A 5 5.51 -6.47 11.48
N TYR A 6 4.44 -7.12 11.04
CA TYR A 6 4.42 -8.51 10.60
C TYR A 6 4.00 -8.59 9.13
N GLU A 7 4.61 -9.52 8.39
CA GLU A 7 4.21 -9.84 7.02
C GLU A 7 3.83 -11.32 6.94
N SER A 8 2.75 -11.62 6.21
CA SER A 8 2.40 -13.00 5.91
C SER A 8 3.38 -13.63 4.91
N GLY A 9 3.28 -14.95 4.75
CA GLY A 9 3.76 -15.61 3.54
C GLY A 9 3.11 -15.04 2.27
N VAL A 10 3.76 -15.26 1.13
CA VAL A 10 3.19 -14.91 -0.17
C VAL A 10 2.07 -15.89 -0.51
N PHE A 11 0.93 -15.38 -0.96
CA PHE A 11 -0.19 -16.18 -1.44
C PHE A 11 -0.69 -15.65 -2.78
N GLN A 12 -1.35 -16.51 -3.55
CA GLN A 12 -1.81 -16.17 -4.90
C GLN A 12 -3.34 -16.02 -4.92
N ALA A 13 -3.82 -14.94 -5.53
CA ALA A 13 -5.24 -14.69 -5.73
C ALA A 13 -5.46 -13.85 -7.00
N GLY A 14 -6.47 -14.21 -7.80
CA GLY A 14 -6.80 -13.49 -9.03
C GLY A 14 -5.65 -13.40 -10.06
N GLY A 15 -4.72 -14.37 -10.05
CA GLY A 15 -3.55 -14.38 -10.94
C GLY A 15 -2.34 -13.59 -10.44
N TYR A 16 -2.46 -12.88 -9.31
CA TYR A 16 -1.38 -12.07 -8.74
C TYR A 16 -0.92 -12.62 -7.39
N LYS A 17 0.29 -12.22 -6.98
CA LYS A 17 0.89 -12.60 -5.71
C LYS A 17 0.75 -11.46 -4.71
N TRP A 18 0.35 -11.81 -3.49
CA TRP A 18 0.00 -10.87 -2.44
C TRP A 18 0.66 -11.25 -1.12
N LYS A 19 0.75 -10.27 -0.22
CA LYS A 19 1.06 -10.44 1.20
C LYS A 19 0.14 -9.58 2.05
N LEU A 20 -0.17 -10.07 3.25
CA LEU A 20 -0.74 -9.26 4.30
C LEU A 20 0.36 -8.58 5.09
N VAL A 21 0.14 -7.32 5.43
CA VAL A 21 1.05 -6.50 6.22
C VAL A 21 0.28 -5.97 7.42
N LEU A 22 0.69 -6.42 8.60
CA LEU A 22 0.03 -6.15 9.87
C LEU A 22 0.93 -5.27 10.75
N TYR A 23 0.36 -4.21 11.32
CA TYR A 23 0.98 -3.41 12.36
C TYR A 23 0.15 -3.55 13.64
N PRO A 24 0.54 -4.46 14.56
CA PRO A 24 -0.29 -4.80 15.72
C PRO A 24 -0.49 -3.65 16.72
N ASN A 25 0.39 -2.64 16.71
CA ASN A 25 0.29 -1.48 17.59
C ASN A 25 0.14 -0.17 16.79
N GLY A 26 -0.29 -0.27 15.53
CA GLY A 26 -0.50 0.86 14.65
C GLY A 26 0.71 1.17 13.77
N ASN A 27 0.43 1.69 12.59
CA ASN A 27 1.46 2.12 11.66
C ASN A 27 2.05 3.48 12.08
N LYS A 28 3.20 3.44 12.78
CA LYS A 28 3.93 4.65 13.21
C LYS A 28 4.29 5.59 12.06
N SER A 29 4.55 5.09 10.86
CA SER A 29 4.84 5.94 9.68
C SER A 29 3.63 6.78 9.22
N LYS A 30 2.44 6.44 9.70
CA LYS A 30 1.17 7.13 9.45
C LYS A 30 0.65 7.85 10.70
N ASN A 31 1.45 7.94 11.76
CA ASN A 31 1.03 8.48 13.07
C ASN A 31 -0.22 7.78 13.63
N VAL A 32 -0.36 6.47 13.40
CA VAL A 32 -1.45 5.68 13.95
C VAL A 32 -0.98 5.02 15.25
N GLU A 33 -1.77 5.23 16.30
CA GLU A 33 -1.60 4.63 17.62
C GLU A 33 -2.94 4.04 18.09
N GLU A 34 -2.89 3.18 19.13
CA GLU A 34 -4.06 2.52 19.74
C GLU A 34 -4.95 1.67 18.82
N HIS A 35 -4.56 1.46 17.57
CA HIS A 35 -5.28 0.66 16.59
C HIS A 35 -4.34 -0.34 15.95
N VAL A 36 -4.86 -1.49 15.54
CA VAL A 36 -4.19 -2.35 14.57
C VAL A 36 -4.34 -1.73 13.18
N SER A 37 -3.26 -1.70 12.40
CA SER A 37 -3.32 -1.38 10.97
C SER A 37 -3.13 -2.65 10.15
N LEU A 38 -3.91 -2.83 9.09
CA LEU A 38 -3.86 -4.01 8.23
C LEU A 38 -3.89 -3.59 6.76
N TYR A 39 -2.93 -4.10 6.00
CA TYR A 39 -2.77 -3.80 4.58
C TYR A 39 -2.58 -5.07 3.76
N LEU A 40 -2.92 -4.94 2.48
CA LEU A 40 -2.65 -5.88 1.42
C LEU A 40 -1.60 -5.26 0.49
N SER A 41 -0.57 -6.03 0.20
CA SER A 41 0.53 -5.62 -0.68
C SER A 41 0.68 -6.58 -1.84
N ILE A 42 0.72 -6.07 -3.05
CA ILE A 42 1.04 -6.85 -4.26
C ILE A 42 2.56 -6.99 -4.39
N VAL A 43 3.02 -8.21 -4.63
CA VAL A 43 4.46 -8.55 -4.68
C VAL A 43 4.82 -9.18 -6.02
N GLU A 44 6.14 -9.33 -6.24
CA GLU A 44 6.69 -9.89 -7.49
C GLU A 44 6.22 -9.16 -8.75
N THR A 45 6.07 -7.83 -8.65
CA THR A 45 5.59 -6.98 -9.75
C THR A 45 6.62 -6.74 -10.85
N SER A 46 7.83 -7.28 -10.71
CA SER A 46 8.89 -7.20 -11.72
C SER A 46 8.58 -8.02 -12.98
N SER A 47 7.75 -9.06 -12.87
CA SER A 47 7.29 -9.85 -14.01
C SER A 47 6.07 -9.25 -14.71
N LEU A 48 5.48 -8.18 -14.17
CA LEU A 48 4.30 -7.55 -14.74
C LEU A 48 4.69 -6.58 -15.88
N PRO A 49 3.85 -6.43 -16.92
CA PRO A 49 4.11 -5.50 -18.01
C PRO A 49 4.35 -4.06 -17.55
N SER A 50 5.08 -3.28 -18.34
CA SER A 50 5.20 -1.84 -18.09
C SER A 50 3.82 -1.19 -18.12
N GLY A 51 3.49 -0.42 -17.07
CA GLY A 51 2.19 0.25 -16.96
C GLY A 51 1.06 -0.62 -16.39
N TRP A 52 1.36 -1.77 -15.79
CA TRP A 52 0.34 -2.62 -15.19
C TRP A 52 -0.53 -1.87 -14.15
N GLY A 53 -1.83 -2.16 -14.19
CA GLY A 53 -2.83 -1.85 -13.17
C GLY A 53 -3.50 -3.14 -12.72
N VAL A 54 -3.89 -3.21 -11.45
CA VAL A 54 -4.74 -4.29 -10.93
C VAL A 54 -5.86 -3.68 -10.14
N HIS A 55 -7.08 -3.90 -10.62
CA HIS A 55 -8.31 -3.57 -9.90
C HIS A 55 -8.74 -4.77 -9.08
N ALA A 56 -8.82 -4.62 -7.77
CA ALA A 56 -9.23 -5.69 -6.87
C ALA A 56 -10.25 -5.23 -5.83
N LEU A 57 -11.35 -5.97 -5.72
CA LEU A 57 -12.25 -5.93 -4.58
C LEU A 57 -11.58 -6.72 -3.44
N VAL A 58 -11.31 -6.04 -2.33
CA VAL A 58 -10.68 -6.65 -1.16
C VAL A 58 -11.64 -6.61 0.02
N ARG A 59 -11.73 -7.72 0.74
CA ARG A 59 -12.40 -7.82 2.04
C ARG A 59 -11.42 -8.38 3.04
N PHE A 60 -11.21 -7.68 4.15
CA PHE A 60 -10.46 -8.25 5.26
C PHE A 60 -11.42 -8.92 6.22
N PHE A 61 -10.94 -9.94 6.90
CA PHE A 61 -11.68 -10.59 7.97
C PHE A 61 -10.81 -10.77 9.21
N LEU A 62 -11.45 -10.65 10.36
CA LEU A 62 -10.92 -10.97 11.67
C LEU A 62 -11.82 -12.02 12.32
N ARG A 63 -11.24 -13.16 12.68
CA ARG A 63 -11.99 -14.29 13.23
C ARG A 63 -12.32 -14.10 14.71
N ASP A 64 -13.61 -14.18 15.05
CA ASP A 64 -14.08 -14.47 16.40
C ASP A 64 -13.86 -15.97 16.65
N GLN A 65 -12.87 -16.27 17.48
CA GLN A 65 -12.42 -17.64 17.77
C GLN A 65 -13.34 -18.34 18.79
N ASP A 66 -14.20 -17.59 19.50
CA ASP A 66 -15.14 -18.14 20.46
C ASP A 66 -16.45 -18.57 19.80
N LYS A 67 -16.88 -17.84 18.76
CA LYS A 67 -18.19 -18.03 18.09
C LYS A 67 -18.10 -18.61 16.67
N ASP A 68 -16.90 -18.91 16.18
CA ASP A 68 -16.62 -19.34 14.79
C ASP A 68 -17.32 -18.44 13.75
N ASN A 69 -17.25 -17.13 13.98
CA ASN A 69 -17.80 -16.11 13.08
C ASN A 69 -16.70 -15.12 12.69
N ASP A 70 -16.81 -14.48 11.54
CA ASP A 70 -15.79 -13.57 11.04
C ASP A 70 -16.34 -12.13 10.96
N LEU A 71 -15.61 -11.18 11.56
CA LEU A 71 -15.83 -9.75 11.35
C LEU A 71 -15.28 -9.39 9.97
N ILE A 72 -16.16 -9.12 9.01
CA ILE A 72 -15.79 -8.72 7.65
C ILE A 72 -15.75 -7.20 7.56
N ILE A 73 -14.60 -6.66 7.13
CA ILE A 73 -14.38 -5.24 6.92
C ILE A 73 -14.05 -4.99 5.45
N GLN A 74 -14.82 -4.09 4.84
CA GLN A 74 -14.65 -3.65 3.46
C GLN A 74 -14.68 -2.12 3.39
N ASP A 75 -13.96 -1.56 2.41
CA ASP A 75 -13.98 -0.11 2.16
C ASP A 75 -15.35 0.29 1.59
N ALA A 76 -16.18 0.91 2.43
CA ALA A 76 -17.52 1.34 2.03
C ALA A 76 -17.51 2.43 0.94
N MET A 77 -16.41 3.19 0.83
CA MET A 77 -16.28 4.30 -0.11
C MET A 77 -15.68 3.86 -1.45
N ARG A 78 -14.80 2.85 -1.44
CA ARG A 78 -14.18 2.31 -2.65
C ARG A 78 -14.51 0.84 -2.81
N LYS A 79 -15.38 0.57 -3.78
CA LYS A 79 -15.69 -0.81 -4.19
C LYS A 79 -14.45 -1.54 -4.68
N GLU A 80 -13.48 -0.87 -5.31
CA GLU A 80 -12.27 -1.52 -5.81
C GLU A 80 -11.02 -0.72 -5.47
N TRP A 81 -9.95 -1.44 -5.19
CA TRP A 81 -8.62 -0.90 -5.01
C TRP A 81 -7.80 -1.05 -6.28
N HIS A 82 -7.23 0.06 -6.72
CA HIS A 82 -6.33 0.09 -7.87
C HIS A 82 -4.87 0.05 -7.39
N PHE A 83 -4.20 -1.07 -7.66
CA PHE A 83 -2.78 -1.30 -7.44
C PHE A 83 -2.01 -1.03 -8.73
N HIS A 84 -0.89 -0.34 -8.62
CA HIS A 84 0.00 -0.03 -9.74
C HIS A 84 1.41 0.25 -9.20
N ARG A 85 2.38 0.49 -10.09
CA ARG A 85 3.81 0.61 -9.77
C ARG A 85 4.15 1.56 -8.60
N THR A 86 3.45 2.69 -8.47
CA THR A 86 3.70 3.67 -7.39
C THR A 86 2.86 3.41 -6.15
N LYS A 87 1.91 2.47 -6.19
CA LYS A 87 1.04 2.17 -5.07
C LYS A 87 0.71 0.68 -4.99
N LEU A 88 1.69 -0.04 -4.44
CA LEU A 88 1.69 -1.50 -4.23
C LEU A 88 0.90 -1.95 -3.00
N GLU A 89 0.68 -1.05 -2.04
CA GLU A 89 0.06 -1.37 -0.75
C GLU A 89 -1.21 -0.53 -0.53
N ARG A 90 -2.29 -1.18 -0.08
CA ARG A 90 -3.57 -0.57 0.32
C ARG A 90 -4.14 -1.31 1.52
N GLY A 91 -4.86 -0.59 2.37
CA GLY A 91 -5.39 -1.15 3.60
C GLY A 91 -6.05 -0.10 4.47
N PHE A 92 -6.24 -0.47 5.74
CA PHE A 92 -6.81 0.38 6.76
C PHE A 92 -5.73 0.77 7.75
N ASP A 93 -5.51 2.08 7.85
CA ASP A 93 -4.65 2.67 8.87
C ASP A 93 -5.22 2.36 10.27
N GLN A 94 -6.54 2.47 10.46
CA GLN A 94 -7.24 2.11 11.69
C GLN A 94 -8.21 0.95 11.41
N PHE A 95 -7.72 -0.28 11.45
CA PHE A 95 -8.52 -1.47 11.15
C PHE A 95 -9.44 -1.85 12.32
N ILE A 96 -8.86 -2.03 13.51
CA ILE A 96 -9.61 -2.31 14.75
C ILE A 96 -8.91 -1.64 15.94
N PRO A 97 -9.64 -1.01 16.87
CA PRO A 97 -9.06 -0.48 18.10
C PRO A 97 -8.44 -1.61 18.94
N LEU A 98 -7.28 -1.37 19.54
CA LEU A 98 -6.64 -2.36 20.42
C LEU A 98 -7.49 -2.72 21.62
N LYS A 99 -8.29 -1.76 22.11
CA LYS A 99 -9.25 -1.96 23.19
C LYS A 99 -10.30 -3.00 22.80
N THR A 100 -10.82 -2.93 21.58
CA THR A 100 -11.80 -3.88 21.04
C THR A 100 -11.18 -5.24 20.76
N LEU A 101 -9.97 -5.28 20.18
CA LEU A 101 -9.27 -6.55 19.91
C LEU A 101 -8.96 -7.34 21.18
N LYS A 102 -8.54 -6.65 22.25
CA LYS A 102 -8.12 -7.27 23.52
C LYS A 102 -9.27 -7.53 24.50
N ASP A 103 -10.48 -7.10 24.18
CA ASP A 103 -11.64 -7.36 25.01
C ASP A 103 -12.08 -8.83 24.83
N ALA A 104 -11.96 -9.60 25.91
CA ALA A 104 -12.28 -11.02 25.94
C ALA A 104 -13.75 -11.32 25.56
N GLN A 105 -14.66 -10.35 25.65
CA GLN A 105 -16.06 -10.55 25.24
C GLN A 105 -16.23 -10.65 23.71
N ASN A 106 -15.25 -10.14 22.95
CA ASN A 106 -15.30 -10.11 21.50
C ASN A 106 -14.71 -11.35 20.83
N GLY A 107 -13.96 -12.19 21.56
CA GLY A 107 -13.42 -13.47 21.05
C GLY A 107 -12.34 -13.37 19.98
N TYR A 108 -11.81 -12.18 19.68
CA TYR A 108 -10.78 -11.99 18.64
C TYR A 108 -9.38 -12.42 19.07
N LEU A 109 -9.10 -12.41 20.37
CA LEU A 109 -7.81 -12.76 20.95
C LEU A 109 -7.98 -14.00 21.84
N ALA A 110 -7.49 -15.15 21.38
CA ALA A 110 -7.49 -16.42 22.12
C ALA A 110 -6.05 -16.91 22.26
N ASP A 111 -5.61 -17.23 23.47
CA ASP A 111 -4.24 -17.70 23.77
C ASP A 111 -3.13 -16.81 23.17
N ASP A 112 -3.28 -15.48 23.27
CA ASP A 112 -2.40 -14.48 22.64
C ASP A 112 -2.29 -14.57 21.09
N THR A 113 -3.21 -15.31 20.46
CA THR A 113 -3.30 -15.43 19.01
C THR A 113 -4.55 -14.77 18.46
N CYS A 114 -4.42 -14.18 17.27
CA CYS A 114 -5.51 -13.61 16.51
C CYS A 114 -5.34 -13.99 15.03
N VAL A 115 -6.45 -14.20 14.34
CA VAL A 115 -6.45 -14.68 12.94
C VAL A 115 -7.03 -13.60 12.04
N PHE A 116 -6.17 -13.08 11.17
CA PHE A 116 -6.55 -12.15 10.10
C PHE A 116 -6.50 -12.86 8.76
N GLY A 117 -7.35 -12.44 7.83
CA GLY A 117 -7.18 -12.80 6.43
C GLY A 117 -7.80 -11.81 5.47
N ALA A 118 -7.66 -12.11 4.18
CA ALA A 118 -8.22 -11.32 3.10
C ALA A 118 -8.82 -12.20 2.01
N GLU A 119 -10.01 -11.82 1.58
CA GLU A 119 -10.61 -12.27 0.32
C GLU A 119 -10.31 -11.22 -0.76
N ILE A 120 -9.83 -11.70 -1.91
CA ILE A 120 -9.39 -10.84 -3.03
C ILE A 120 -10.09 -11.33 -4.28
N SER A 121 -10.90 -10.46 -4.88
CA SER A 121 -11.49 -10.67 -6.20
C SER A 121 -10.91 -9.66 -7.16
N VAL A 122 -10.15 -10.13 -8.14
CA VAL A 122 -9.55 -9.27 -9.17
C VAL A 122 -10.54 -9.10 -10.31
N THR A 123 -10.81 -7.85 -10.67
CA THR A 123 -11.64 -7.51 -11.82
C THR A 123 -10.77 -7.60 -13.08
N PRO A 124 -11.15 -8.37 -14.11
CA PRO A 124 -10.41 -8.42 -15.36
C PRO A 124 -10.34 -7.01 -15.97
N GLU A 125 -9.13 -6.51 -16.23
CA GLU A 125 -8.97 -5.30 -17.06
C GLU A 125 -9.29 -5.67 -18.51
N GLU A 126 -10.37 -5.10 -19.06
CA GLU A 126 -10.63 -5.14 -20.51
C GLU A 126 -9.77 -4.14 -21.30
N SER A 127 -9.05 -3.24 -20.62
CA SER A 127 -8.24 -2.21 -21.27
C SER A 127 -6.75 -2.49 -21.11
N THR A 128 -6.18 -3.23 -22.07
CA THR A 128 -4.75 -3.18 -22.36
C THR A 128 -4.39 -1.81 -22.96
N GLY A 129 -4.34 -0.78 -22.11
CA GLY A 129 -3.84 0.53 -22.50
C GLY A 129 -2.32 0.44 -22.69
N GLN A 130 -1.86 0.37 -23.93
CA GLN A 130 -0.44 0.41 -24.25
C GLN A 130 0.06 1.85 -24.11
N GLY A 131 0.69 2.17 -22.99
CA GLY A 131 1.38 3.44 -22.79
C GLY A 131 2.78 3.40 -23.41
N GLU A 132 3.04 4.24 -24.40
CA GLU A 132 4.38 4.46 -24.93
C GLU A 132 5.06 5.66 -24.24
N ASN A 133 6.36 5.52 -23.95
CA ASN A 133 7.18 6.64 -23.48
C ASN A 133 7.80 7.31 -24.71
N LEU A 134 7.29 8.48 -25.07
CA LEU A 134 7.85 9.28 -26.16
C LEU A 134 9.02 10.09 -25.62
N LEU A 135 10.25 9.61 -25.87
CA LEU A 135 11.43 10.45 -25.74
C LEU A 135 11.43 11.43 -26.92
N MET A 136 11.24 12.71 -26.62
CA MET A 136 11.17 13.78 -27.63
C MET A 136 12.53 14.07 -28.32
N VAL A 137 13.58 13.30 -28.02
CA VAL A 137 14.93 13.55 -28.52
C VAL A 137 15.54 12.25 -29.02
N LYS A 138 15.64 12.12 -30.35
CA LYS A 138 16.25 10.95 -31.02
C LYS A 138 17.78 11.05 -31.14
N ASP A 139 18.32 12.27 -31.07
CA ASP A 139 19.76 12.53 -31.05
C ASP A 139 20.03 13.70 -30.10
N ALA A 140 20.10 13.42 -28.80
CA ALA A 140 20.51 14.42 -27.84
C ALA A 140 22.01 14.64 -28.03
N ILE A 141 22.41 15.61 -28.86
CA ILE A 141 23.66 16.32 -28.62
C ILE A 141 23.58 16.74 -27.15
N SER A 142 24.42 16.14 -26.30
CA SER A 142 24.53 16.48 -24.89
C SER A 142 25.04 17.91 -24.78
N GLN A 143 24.15 18.88 -25.00
CA GLN A 143 24.40 20.26 -24.64
C GLN A 143 24.19 20.36 -23.15
N LYS A 144 25.20 19.93 -22.40
CA LYS A 144 25.29 20.11 -20.97
C LYS A 144 25.50 21.61 -20.72
N HIS A 145 24.41 22.36 -20.57
CA HIS A 145 24.49 23.74 -20.12
C HIS A 145 24.86 23.74 -18.64
N MET A 146 26.11 24.09 -18.38
CA MET A 146 26.66 24.18 -17.05
C MET A 146 26.44 25.61 -16.57
N TRP A 147 25.38 25.82 -15.79
CA TRP A 147 25.10 27.11 -15.17
C TRP A 147 26.04 27.32 -14.00
N LYS A 148 26.95 28.29 -14.14
CA LYS A 148 27.84 28.71 -13.07
C LYS A 148 27.23 29.95 -12.43
N ILE A 149 26.77 29.83 -11.20
CA ILE A 149 26.31 30.98 -10.40
C ILE A 149 27.54 31.51 -9.66
N ASP A 150 28.10 32.60 -10.16
CA ASP A 150 29.21 33.28 -9.49
C ASP A 150 28.67 34.11 -8.31
N ASN A 151 29.41 34.15 -7.18
CA ASN A 151 29.05 34.90 -5.97
C ASN A 151 27.69 34.54 -5.33
N PHE A 152 27.38 33.24 -5.21
CA PHE A 152 26.17 32.75 -4.53
C PHE A 152 25.97 33.32 -3.11
N SER A 153 27.05 33.65 -2.40
CA SER A 153 27.03 34.20 -1.04
C SER A 153 26.62 35.68 -0.94
N ASN A 154 26.41 36.39 -2.05
CA ASN A 154 25.98 37.79 -2.08
C ASN A 154 24.60 37.97 -2.78
N LEU A 155 23.84 36.88 -2.97
CA LEU A 155 22.51 36.92 -3.59
C LEU A 155 21.46 37.17 -2.50
N ASP A 156 20.95 38.40 -2.44
CA ASP A 156 19.96 38.82 -1.42
C ASP A 156 18.50 38.79 -1.95
N GLU A 157 18.28 38.54 -3.24
CA GLU A 157 16.93 38.45 -3.83
C GLU A 157 16.45 37.01 -4.00
N LYS A 158 15.12 36.82 -3.93
CA LYS A 158 14.50 35.49 -3.90
C LYS A 158 14.58 34.72 -5.22
N PHE A 159 14.70 35.40 -6.37
CA PHE A 159 14.84 34.78 -7.68
C PHE A 159 15.60 35.71 -8.62
N TYR A 160 16.45 35.14 -9.48
CA TYR A 160 17.18 35.84 -10.53
C TYR A 160 16.89 35.16 -11.86
N ASP A 161 16.47 35.94 -12.85
CA ASP A 161 16.24 35.45 -14.21
C ASP A 161 17.54 35.54 -15.03
N SER A 162 17.80 34.50 -15.83
CA SER A 162 18.85 34.59 -16.85
C SER A 162 18.37 35.52 -17.98
N LYS A 163 19.27 36.38 -18.46
CA LYS A 163 19.10 36.98 -19.79
C LYS A 163 19.26 35.95 -20.90
#